data_AF-A0A2T2R765-F1
#
_entry.id   AF-A0A2T2R765-F1
#
_cell.length_a   1.000
_cell.length_b   1.000
_cell.length_c   1.000
_cell.angle_alpha   90.00
_cell.angle_beta   90.00
_cell.angle_gamma   90.00
#
_symmetry.space_group_name_H-M   'P 1'
#
loop_
_entity.id
_entity.type
_entity.pdbx_description
1 polymer ?
#
loop_
_entity_poly.entity_id
_entity_poly.type
_entity_poly.pdbx_seq_one_letter_code
_entity_poly.pdbx_strand_id
1 'polypeptide(L)'
;ATPSPAPAPRRGEAPAAVAARHPLLASWGRDAREMQLVLAASDAPRAEHHHRVAVEPTTLLSRLQADIHADRAPPGPPAPGEADQRPLLDPDDDSVQVHSCHGRARQVEVMRDAILHLLAADPTLEPRDVVIMCPDIEAFAPLIHAAFEASAVAVDTTGLPAAADAAGAEPGDGGHGTEPHEPHRRAGGRRLPDLRLRLADRSLRQTNPVLRVVAELLDLADARLTGSQVLDLASREPVRRRFGFSDDELERLEGWVAGAGIRWGLDAAHRAAWKLDNVAANTWHAGLDRLLLGVAMSEEGQPLVGGALPYDDVAGGDIDLAGRVAELVDRLGQALQALASPQPVAQATAAIAAAADALTATGEDEAWQRWQLAG
;
A
#
# COMPACT_ATOMS: atom_id res chain seq x y z
N ALA A 1 31.46 13.42 41.29
CA ALA A 1 30.40 12.39 41.19
C ALA A 1 29.08 13.12 41.20
N THR A 2 28.43 13.22 40.04
CA THR A 2 27.03 13.66 39.94
C THR A 2 26.16 12.64 40.68
N PRO A 3 25.24 13.06 41.56
CA PRO A 3 24.33 12.11 42.21
C PRO A 3 23.52 11.40 41.13
N SER A 4 23.44 10.07 41.25
CA SER A 4 22.56 9.26 40.40
C SER A 4 21.12 9.74 40.59
N PRO A 5 20.35 9.97 39.51
CA PRO A 5 18.96 10.38 39.65
C PRO A 5 18.20 9.33 40.47
N ALA A 6 17.34 9.80 41.37
CA ALA A 6 16.51 8.93 42.19
C ALA A 6 15.67 8.01 41.29
N PRO A 7 15.48 6.72 41.66
CA PRO A 7 14.68 5.81 40.88
C PRO A 7 13.24 6.33 40.76
N ALA A 8 12.68 6.29 39.55
CA ALA A 8 11.29 6.69 39.32
C ALA A 8 10.34 5.88 40.21
N PRO A 9 9.32 6.52 40.82
CA PRO A 9 8.40 5.85 41.72
C PRO A 9 7.66 4.71 41.01
N ARG A 10 7.47 3.59 41.70
CA ARG A 10 6.72 2.45 41.16
C ARG A 10 5.24 2.79 41.02
N ARG A 11 4.54 2.16 40.07
CA ARG A 11 3.11 2.41 39.75
C ARG A 11 2.16 2.41 40.96
N GLY A 12 2.43 1.59 41.98
CA GLY A 12 1.64 1.52 43.22
C GLY A 12 1.95 2.61 44.25
N GLU A 13 3.02 3.38 44.03
CA GLU A 13 3.52 4.45 44.90
C GLU A 13 3.28 5.85 44.29
N ALA A 14 2.67 5.91 43.09
CA ALA A 14 2.35 7.16 42.43
C ALA A 14 1.35 7.98 43.27
N PRO A 15 1.60 9.27 43.53
CA PRO A 15 0.70 10.10 44.33
C PRO A 15 -0.73 10.09 43.78
N ALA A 16 -1.74 10.12 44.65
CA ALA A 16 -3.16 10.22 44.25
C ALA A 16 -3.45 11.45 43.36
N ALA A 17 -2.59 12.48 43.41
CA ALA A 17 -2.62 13.64 42.53
C ALA A 17 -2.38 13.32 41.03
N VAL A 18 -1.90 12.11 40.69
CA VAL A 18 -1.63 11.66 39.32
C VAL A 18 -2.71 10.68 38.81
N ALA A 19 -3.72 10.36 39.63
CA ALA A 19 -4.82 9.51 39.21
C ALA A 19 -5.86 10.34 38.45
N ALA A 20 -5.89 10.17 37.11
CA ALA A 20 -6.89 10.79 36.26
C ALA A 20 -8.31 10.37 36.70
N ARG A 21 -9.18 11.36 36.87
CA ARG A 21 -10.60 11.18 37.21
C ARG A 21 -11.44 10.96 35.96
N HIS A 22 -11.08 11.60 34.84
CA HIS A 22 -11.78 11.42 33.58
C HIS A 22 -11.50 10.00 33.03
N PRO A 23 -12.53 9.20 32.69
CA PRO A 23 -12.35 7.80 32.31
C PRO A 23 -11.48 7.62 31.05
N LEU A 24 -11.63 8.50 30.04
CA LEU A 24 -10.77 8.45 28.83
C LEU A 24 -9.30 8.78 29.13
N LEU A 25 -9.01 9.71 30.05
CA LEU A 25 -7.63 9.98 30.44
C LEU A 25 -7.04 8.80 31.22
N ALA A 26 -7.85 8.16 32.06
CA ALA A 26 -7.44 6.97 32.79
C ALA A 26 -7.12 5.78 31.87
N SER A 27 -7.86 5.61 30.75
CA SER A 27 -7.65 4.50 29.81
C SER A 27 -6.58 4.80 28.75
N TRP A 28 -6.58 6.01 28.16
CA TRP A 28 -5.76 6.35 26.98
C TRP A 28 -4.55 7.24 27.31
N GLY A 29 -4.53 7.91 28.47
CA GLY A 29 -3.49 8.88 28.84
C GLY A 29 -2.22 8.29 29.46
N ARG A 30 -1.96 6.98 29.31
CA ARG A 30 -0.86 6.29 30.02
C ARG A 30 0.51 6.87 29.68
N ASP A 31 0.83 7.00 28.40
CA ASP A 31 2.17 7.43 27.96
C ASP A 31 2.44 8.89 28.35
N ALA A 32 1.43 9.75 28.22
CA ALA A 32 1.48 11.14 28.67
C ALA A 32 1.71 11.23 30.19
N ARG A 33 1.07 10.36 30.97
CA ARG A 33 1.25 10.29 32.42
C ARG A 33 2.65 9.82 32.82
N GLU A 34 3.18 8.79 32.16
CA GLU A 34 4.55 8.33 32.40
C GLU A 34 5.56 9.44 32.08
N MET A 35 5.38 10.13 30.94
CA MET A 35 6.19 11.30 30.59
C MET A 35 6.10 12.40 31.65
N GLN A 36 4.90 12.72 32.15
CA GLN A 36 4.72 13.71 33.21
C GLN A 36 5.42 13.31 34.51
N LEU A 37 5.41 12.03 34.90
CA LEU A 37 6.13 11.53 36.07
C LEU A 37 7.65 11.66 35.91
N VAL A 38 8.18 11.32 34.72
CA VAL A 38 9.61 11.46 34.40
C VAL A 38 10.02 12.92 34.41
N LEU A 39 9.23 13.79 33.77
CA LEU A 39 9.46 15.22 33.78
C LEU A 39 9.38 15.75 35.21
N ALA A 40 8.40 15.32 36.01
CA ALA A 40 8.20 15.72 37.39
C ALA A 40 9.36 15.37 38.32
N ALA A 41 10.08 14.28 38.05
CA ALA A 41 11.24 13.85 38.83
C ALA A 41 12.55 14.63 38.53
N SER A 42 12.54 15.53 37.53
CA SER A 42 13.72 16.33 37.17
C SER A 42 13.82 17.61 38.02
N ASP A 43 14.98 17.85 38.66
CA ASP A 43 15.25 19.07 39.46
C ASP A 43 15.50 20.34 38.62
N ALA A 44 15.27 20.31 37.31
CA ALA A 44 15.44 21.48 36.46
C ALA A 44 14.38 22.57 36.78
N PRO A 45 14.77 23.86 36.84
CA PRO A 45 13.81 24.95 37.04
C PRO A 45 12.79 24.97 35.91
N ARG A 46 11.52 24.72 36.23
CA ARG A 46 10.43 24.69 35.25
C ARG A 46 9.70 26.02 35.22
N ALA A 47 9.66 26.65 34.04
CA ALA A 47 8.66 27.64 33.73
C ALA A 47 7.50 26.92 33.03
N GLU A 48 6.43 26.63 33.78
CA GLU A 48 5.22 26.04 33.21
C GLU A 48 4.37 27.13 32.57
N HIS A 49 4.48 27.28 31.25
CA HIS A 49 3.64 28.17 30.48
C HIS A 49 2.43 27.42 29.95
N HIS A 50 1.29 27.60 30.62
CA HIS A 50 0.01 27.04 30.20
C HIS A 50 -0.66 27.98 29.19
N HIS A 51 -0.50 27.71 27.90
CA HIS A 51 -1.24 28.40 26.84
C HIS A 51 -2.65 27.82 26.76
N ARG A 52 -3.58 28.40 27.53
CA ARG A 52 -5.00 28.01 27.48
C ARG A 52 -5.69 28.65 26.27
N VAL A 53 -6.40 27.83 25.51
CA VAL A 53 -7.43 28.29 24.58
C VAL A 53 -8.76 28.14 25.31
N ALA A 54 -9.38 29.26 25.68
CA ALA A 54 -10.71 29.22 26.26
C ALA A 54 -11.72 28.94 25.14
N VAL A 55 -12.30 27.75 25.15
CA VAL A 55 -13.41 27.38 24.26
C VAL A 55 -14.66 27.29 25.14
N GLU A 56 -15.66 28.13 24.87
CA GLU A 56 -16.97 27.97 25.50
C GLU A 56 -17.59 26.66 25.00
N PRO A 57 -17.93 25.71 25.89
CA PRO A 57 -18.34 24.37 25.49
C PRO A 57 -19.79 24.37 25.00
N THR A 58 -19.99 24.77 23.75
CA THR A 58 -21.31 24.85 23.08
C THR A 58 -21.73 23.51 22.46
N THR A 59 -20.77 22.70 22.03
CA THR A 59 -20.96 21.41 21.37
C THR A 59 -20.52 20.24 22.24
N LEU A 60 -20.91 19.02 21.89
CA LEU A 60 -20.49 17.77 22.53
C LEU A 60 -18.98 17.62 22.46
N LEU A 61 -18.36 17.92 21.30
CA LEU A 61 -16.91 17.89 21.15
C LEU A 61 -16.21 18.85 22.10
N SER A 62 -16.64 20.11 22.16
CA SER A 62 -16.02 21.12 23.02
C SER A 62 -16.24 20.83 24.51
N ARG A 63 -17.39 20.26 24.88
CA ARG A 63 -17.65 19.73 26.24
C ARG A 63 -16.70 18.59 26.60
N LEU A 64 -16.55 17.60 25.73
CA LEU A 64 -15.64 16.48 25.93
C LEU A 64 -14.19 16.97 26.08
N GLN A 65 -13.75 17.88 25.21
CA GLN A 65 -12.43 18.49 25.28
C GLN A 65 -12.23 19.26 26.60
N ALA A 66 -13.23 20.03 27.05
CA ALA A 66 -13.18 20.77 28.31
C ALA A 66 -13.13 19.84 29.53
N ASP A 67 -13.92 18.77 29.54
CA ASP A 67 -13.93 17.79 30.64
C ASP A 67 -12.63 16.98 30.69
N ILE A 68 -12.07 16.59 29.53
CA ILE A 68 -10.73 15.98 29.46
C ILE A 68 -9.68 16.96 29.98
N HIS A 69 -9.69 18.21 29.52
CA HIS A 69 -8.72 19.22 29.96
C HIS A 69 -8.78 19.49 31.47
N ALA A 70 -10.00 19.52 32.04
CA ALA A 70 -10.24 19.76 33.46
C ALA A 70 -10.13 18.50 34.32
N ASP A 71 -9.82 17.34 33.73
CA ASP A 71 -9.88 16.02 34.38
C ASP A 71 -11.19 15.81 35.16
N ARG A 72 -12.32 16.17 34.54
CA ARG A 72 -13.65 16.06 35.14
C ARG A 72 -14.35 14.80 34.63
N ALA A 73 -14.75 13.92 35.53
CA ALA A 73 -15.56 12.77 35.15
C ALA A 73 -16.98 13.22 34.75
N PRO A 74 -17.52 12.76 33.60
CA PRO A 74 -18.90 13.06 33.24
C PRO A 74 -19.87 12.37 34.21
N PRO A 75 -21.07 12.94 34.46
CA PRO A 75 -22.09 12.31 35.26
C PRO A 75 -22.51 10.96 34.65
N GLY A 76 -22.58 9.93 35.47
CA GLY A 76 -23.05 8.61 35.07
C GLY A 76 -24.56 8.58 34.81
N PRO A 77 -25.12 7.42 34.40
CA PRO A 77 -26.56 7.25 34.32
C PRO A 77 -27.21 7.54 35.69
N PRO A 78 -28.37 8.20 35.73
CA PRO A 78 -29.03 8.54 36.99
C PRO A 78 -29.41 7.27 37.76
N ALA A 79 -29.25 7.31 39.08
CA ALA A 79 -29.75 6.25 39.94
C ALA A 79 -31.30 6.24 39.93
N PRO A 80 -31.95 5.10 40.22
CA PRO A 80 -33.41 5.05 40.28
C PRO A 80 -33.97 6.08 41.27
N GLY A 81 -34.76 7.04 40.77
CA GLY A 81 -35.37 8.10 41.57
C GLY A 81 -34.57 9.40 41.70
N GLU A 82 -33.37 9.47 41.11
CA GLU A 82 -32.57 10.70 41.06
C GLU A 82 -32.79 11.48 39.75
N ALA A 83 -32.61 12.81 39.81
CA ALA A 83 -32.65 13.65 38.63
C ALA A 83 -31.43 13.38 37.73
N ASP A 84 -31.66 13.39 36.42
CA ASP A 84 -30.59 13.25 35.43
C ASP A 84 -29.71 14.51 35.43
N GLN A 85 -28.44 14.33 35.78
CA GLN A 85 -27.44 15.41 35.84
C GLN A 85 -26.65 15.54 34.53
N ARG A 86 -26.94 14.68 33.54
CA ARG A 86 -26.28 14.74 32.23
C ARG A 86 -26.67 16.04 31.51
N PRO A 87 -25.71 16.69 30.83
CA PRO A 87 -26.01 17.89 30.06
C PRO A 87 -27.00 17.56 28.94
N LEU A 88 -27.95 18.47 28.72
CA LEU A 88 -28.79 18.44 27.53
C LEU A 88 -27.92 18.72 26.30
N LEU A 89 -28.05 17.88 25.28
CA LEU A 89 -27.39 18.05 23.99
C LEU A 89 -28.35 18.72 23.02
N ASP A 90 -27.81 19.58 22.17
CA ASP A 90 -28.54 20.12 21.04
C ASP A 90 -28.78 18.98 20.03
N PRO A 91 -30.04 18.71 19.60
CA PRO A 91 -30.33 17.67 18.62
C PRO A 91 -29.67 17.90 17.26
N ASP A 92 -29.28 19.14 16.94
CA ASP A 92 -28.60 19.50 15.69
C ASP A 92 -27.06 19.51 15.83
N ASP A 93 -26.52 19.12 16.99
CA ASP A 93 -25.07 19.03 17.21
C ASP A 93 -24.47 17.79 16.55
N ASP A 94 -23.69 18.02 15.50
CA ASP A 94 -23.05 17.01 14.67
C ASP A 94 -21.52 16.92 14.89
N SER A 95 -21.02 17.54 15.97
CA SER A 95 -19.59 17.64 16.26
C SER A 95 -18.91 16.30 16.61
N VAL A 96 -19.69 15.32 17.06
CA VAL A 96 -19.24 13.92 17.28
C VAL A 96 -20.31 12.97 16.77
N GLN A 97 -19.97 12.18 15.75
CA GLN A 97 -20.89 11.24 15.12
C GLN A 97 -20.34 9.82 15.17
N VAL A 98 -21.23 8.84 15.32
CA VAL A 98 -20.90 7.40 15.32
C VAL A 98 -21.70 6.71 14.22
N HIS A 99 -21.01 6.18 13.22
CA HIS A 99 -21.63 5.49 12.09
C HIS A 99 -21.39 3.98 12.16
N SER A 100 -22.45 3.20 12.34
CA SER A 100 -22.38 1.74 12.21
C SER A 100 -22.67 1.32 10.77
N CYS A 101 -21.70 0.65 10.14
CA CYS A 101 -21.74 0.32 8.71
C CYS A 101 -21.45 -1.17 8.48
N HIS A 102 -22.06 -1.73 7.44
CA HIS A 102 -21.90 -3.14 7.07
C HIS A 102 -20.70 -3.33 6.12
N GLY A 103 -19.49 -3.28 6.66
CA GLY A 103 -18.25 -3.56 5.92
C GLY A 103 -17.51 -2.34 5.36
N ARG A 104 -16.30 -2.57 4.86
CA ARG A 104 -15.32 -1.51 4.52
C ARG A 104 -15.77 -0.58 3.40
N ALA A 105 -16.35 -1.12 2.32
CA ALA A 105 -16.81 -0.31 1.19
C ALA A 105 -17.90 0.68 1.64
N ARG A 106 -18.88 0.20 2.40
CA ARG A 106 -19.96 1.05 2.93
C ARG A 106 -19.44 2.08 3.93
N GLN A 107 -18.43 1.74 4.74
CA GLN A 107 -17.76 2.71 5.62
C GLN A 107 -17.16 3.87 4.83
N VAL A 108 -16.47 3.58 3.71
CA VAL A 108 -15.87 4.62 2.86
C VAL A 108 -16.94 5.49 2.20
N GLU A 109 -18.03 4.90 1.71
CA GLU A 109 -19.15 5.66 1.13
C GLU A 109 -19.79 6.60 2.16
N VAL A 110 -20.10 6.10 3.36
CA VAL A 110 -20.71 6.91 4.43
C VAL A 110 -19.75 8.01 4.89
N MET A 111 -18.46 7.71 5.03
CA MET A 111 -17.42 8.70 5.34
C MET A 111 -17.36 9.79 4.27
N ARG A 112 -17.37 9.42 2.98
CA ARG A 112 -17.38 10.37 1.87
C ARG A 112 -18.59 11.28 1.93
N ASP A 113 -19.78 10.71 2.12
CA ASP A 113 -21.02 11.47 2.21
C ASP A 113 -20.97 12.43 3.41
N ALA A 114 -20.50 11.99 4.58
CA ALA A 114 -20.35 12.85 5.75
C ALA A 114 -19.42 14.04 5.50
N ILE A 115 -18.26 13.81 4.88
CA ILE A 115 -17.30 14.89 4.52
C ILE A 115 -17.94 15.90 3.56
N LEU A 116 -18.65 15.41 2.54
CA LEU A 116 -19.33 16.28 1.58
C LEU A 116 -20.44 17.12 2.22
N HIS A 117 -21.17 16.55 3.18
CA HIS A 117 -22.16 17.31 3.95
C HIS A 117 -21.51 18.40 4.80
N LEU A 118 -20.42 18.10 5.50
CA LEU A 118 -19.68 19.08 6.30
C LEU A 118 -19.15 20.24 5.44
N LEU A 119 -18.49 19.94 4.32
CA LEU A 119 -17.99 20.95 3.38
C LEU A 119 -19.11 21.77 2.73
N ALA A 120 -20.31 21.20 2.58
CA ALA A 120 -21.46 21.92 2.04
C ALA A 120 -22.16 22.82 3.05
N ALA A 121 -22.05 22.48 4.35
CA ALA A 121 -22.64 23.20 5.47
C ALA A 121 -21.78 24.38 5.93
N ASP A 122 -20.45 24.22 5.94
CA ASP A 122 -19.50 25.26 6.35
C ASP A 122 -18.59 25.70 5.18
N PRO A 123 -18.82 26.89 4.59
CA PRO A 123 -17.98 27.42 3.51
C PRO A 123 -16.53 27.76 3.92
N THR A 124 -16.24 27.81 5.21
CA THR A 124 -14.89 28.09 5.72
C THR A 124 -14.02 26.84 5.81
N LEU A 125 -14.63 25.66 5.79
CA LEU A 125 -13.95 24.38 5.87
C LEU A 125 -13.32 24.04 4.52
N GLU A 126 -11.99 23.85 4.49
CA GLU A 126 -11.29 23.37 3.32
C GLU A 126 -10.99 21.87 3.43
N PRO A 127 -10.85 21.15 2.30
CA PRO A 127 -10.46 19.74 2.32
C PRO A 127 -9.16 19.45 3.08
N ARG A 128 -8.25 20.43 3.18
CA ARG A 128 -6.99 20.31 3.93
C ARG A 128 -7.17 20.24 5.44
N ASP A 129 -8.34 20.66 5.94
CA ASP A 129 -8.68 20.67 7.36
C ASP A 129 -9.24 19.31 7.81
N VAL A 130 -9.46 18.39 6.87
CA VAL A 130 -10.01 17.05 7.13
C VAL A 130 -8.88 16.02 7.17
N VAL A 131 -8.82 15.24 8.25
CA VAL A 131 -7.92 14.08 8.40
C VAL A 131 -8.74 12.79 8.53
N ILE A 132 -8.36 11.78 7.77
CA ILE A 132 -8.93 10.43 7.86
C ILE A 132 -7.86 9.51 8.41
N MET A 133 -8.12 8.92 9.58
CA MET A 133 -7.25 7.92 10.18
C MET A 133 -7.92 6.55 10.07
N CYS A 134 -7.18 5.55 9.60
CA CYS A 134 -7.68 4.18 9.52
C CYS A 134 -6.61 3.20 10.03
N PRO A 135 -7.02 2.05 10.60
CA PRO A 135 -6.09 1.10 11.18
C PRO A 135 -5.26 0.35 10.14
N ASP A 136 -5.73 0.29 8.89
CA ASP A 136 -5.10 -0.45 7.78
C ASP A 136 -5.34 0.30 6.48
N ILE A 137 -4.42 1.22 6.15
CA ILE A 137 -4.52 2.02 4.93
C ILE A 137 -4.48 1.18 3.66
N GLU A 138 -3.85 0.00 3.69
CA GLU A 138 -3.69 -0.88 2.54
C GLU A 138 -5.04 -1.47 2.11
N ALA A 139 -5.83 -1.91 3.09
CA ALA A 139 -7.18 -2.42 2.85
C ALA A 139 -8.18 -1.35 2.37
N PHE A 140 -8.04 -0.11 2.85
CA PHE A 140 -9.00 0.95 2.55
C PHE A 140 -8.64 1.76 1.29
N ALA A 141 -7.36 1.82 0.93
CA ALA A 141 -6.87 2.62 -0.20
C ALA A 141 -7.62 2.39 -1.53
N PRO A 142 -7.82 1.15 -2.01
CA PRO A 142 -8.54 0.91 -3.27
C PRO A 142 -10.01 1.35 -3.19
N LEU A 143 -10.65 1.15 -2.03
CA LEU A 143 -12.04 1.53 -1.80
C LEU A 143 -12.20 3.05 -1.76
N ILE A 144 -11.25 3.74 -1.12
CA ILE A 144 -11.18 5.21 -1.10
C ILE A 144 -11.02 5.75 -2.53
N HIS A 145 -10.07 5.23 -3.30
CA HIS A 145 -9.90 5.68 -4.69
C HIS A 145 -11.17 5.47 -5.51
N ALA A 146 -11.76 4.28 -5.46
CA ALA A 146 -12.98 3.99 -6.20
C ALA A 146 -14.15 4.92 -5.80
N ALA A 147 -14.36 5.16 -4.50
CA ALA A 147 -15.46 5.98 -4.02
C ALA A 147 -15.32 7.47 -4.40
N PHE A 148 -14.10 7.98 -4.49
CA PHE A 148 -13.84 9.37 -4.83
C PHE A 148 -13.67 9.61 -6.35
N GLU A 149 -13.13 8.65 -7.10
CA GLU A 149 -12.99 8.71 -8.58
C GLU A 149 -14.31 8.44 -9.32
N ALA A 150 -15.17 7.54 -8.82
CA ALA A 150 -16.45 7.20 -9.46
C ALA A 150 -17.37 8.42 -9.66
N SER A 151 -17.17 9.49 -8.90
CA SER A 151 -17.92 10.74 -9.02
C SER A 151 -17.33 11.73 -10.02
N ALA A 152 -16.06 11.56 -10.43
CA ALA A 152 -15.43 12.36 -11.47
C ALA A 152 -15.81 11.86 -12.87
N VAL A 153 -15.92 10.54 -13.07
CA VAL A 153 -16.20 9.92 -14.38
C VAL A 153 -17.65 10.09 -14.84
N ALA A 154 -18.61 10.21 -13.91
CA ALA A 154 -20.02 10.45 -14.25
C ALA A 154 -20.28 11.82 -14.92
N VAL A 155 -19.27 12.68 -15.02
CA VAL A 155 -19.36 14.04 -15.56
C VAL A 155 -18.96 14.10 -17.06
N ASP A 156 -18.16 13.16 -17.56
CA ASP A 156 -17.53 13.28 -18.89
C ASP A 156 -18.36 12.66 -20.04
N THR A 157 -19.40 11.89 -19.74
CA THR A 157 -20.22 11.20 -20.76
C THR A 157 -21.38 12.03 -21.34
N THR A 158 -21.47 13.33 -21.04
CA THR A 158 -22.51 14.22 -21.63
C THR A 158 -21.96 15.27 -22.61
N GLY A 159 -20.69 15.19 -23.01
CA GLY A 159 -20.08 16.06 -24.02
C GLY A 159 -19.91 15.38 -25.39
N LEU A 160 -20.99 15.18 -26.14
CA LEU A 160 -20.90 14.93 -27.59
C LEU A 160 -21.31 16.19 -28.36
N PRO A 161 -20.53 16.65 -29.36
CA PRO A 161 -20.86 17.84 -30.12
C PRO A 161 -21.97 17.56 -31.14
N ALA A 162 -22.82 18.57 -31.35
CA ALA A 162 -23.86 18.58 -32.36
C ALA A 162 -23.29 18.38 -33.77
N ALA A 163 -23.90 17.49 -34.55
CA ALA A 163 -23.77 17.43 -36.00
C ALA A 163 -25.15 17.61 -36.65
N ALA A 164 -25.17 18.46 -37.66
CA ALA A 164 -26.33 19.01 -38.35
C ALA A 164 -26.91 18.11 -39.44
N ASP A 165 -28.13 18.48 -39.85
CA ASP A 165 -28.79 18.30 -41.14
C ASP A 165 -29.30 16.91 -41.57
N ALA A 166 -30.63 16.73 -41.65
CA ALA A 166 -31.37 16.93 -42.91
C ALA A 166 -32.88 16.59 -42.81
N ALA A 167 -33.66 17.39 -43.54
CA ALA A 167 -35.10 17.48 -43.73
C ALA A 167 -35.91 16.20 -44.06
N GLY A 168 -37.23 16.22 -43.74
CA GLY A 168 -38.25 15.52 -44.54
C GLY A 168 -39.63 15.23 -43.88
N ALA A 169 -40.61 16.12 -44.14
CA ALA A 169 -42.07 15.86 -44.30
C ALA A 169 -43.01 15.49 -43.10
N GLU A 170 -44.01 16.37 -42.90
CA GLU A 170 -45.30 16.21 -42.18
C GLU A 170 -46.39 15.57 -43.10
N PRO A 171 -47.66 15.31 -42.67
CA PRO A 171 -48.25 15.13 -41.32
C PRO A 171 -49.16 13.87 -41.20
N GLY A 172 -49.60 13.50 -39.98
CA GLY A 172 -50.61 12.45 -39.77
C GLY A 172 -51.24 12.42 -38.37
N ASP A 173 -52.33 13.18 -38.25
CA ASP A 173 -53.56 13.09 -37.41
C ASP A 173 -53.63 12.17 -36.16
N GLY A 174 -54.33 12.68 -35.12
CA GLY A 174 -54.94 11.87 -34.06
C GLY A 174 -54.61 12.31 -32.63
N GLY A 175 -55.33 13.29 -32.09
CA GLY A 175 -55.07 13.82 -30.75
C GLY A 175 -55.55 12.95 -29.58
N HIS A 176 -55.08 13.28 -28.38
CA HIS A 176 -55.90 13.51 -27.19
C HIS A 176 -55.06 14.27 -26.15
N GLY A 177 -55.68 15.31 -25.57
CA GLY A 177 -54.99 16.32 -24.80
C GLY A 177 -54.54 15.88 -23.41
N THR A 178 -53.56 16.60 -22.88
CA THR A 178 -53.49 16.99 -21.46
C THR A 178 -52.61 18.25 -21.39
N GLU A 179 -53.16 19.35 -20.88
CA GLU A 179 -52.41 20.56 -20.54
C GLU A 179 -51.45 20.32 -19.35
N PRO A 180 -50.43 21.19 -19.17
CA PRO A 180 -49.12 20.80 -18.68
C PRO A 180 -49.00 20.83 -17.16
N HIS A 181 -48.53 19.74 -16.57
CA HIS A 181 -47.91 19.79 -15.24
C HIS A 181 -46.44 20.17 -15.40
N GLU A 182 -46.12 21.39 -14.96
CA GLU A 182 -44.75 21.90 -14.84
C GLU A 182 -43.82 20.84 -14.22
N PRO A 183 -42.69 20.50 -14.86
CA PRO A 183 -41.67 19.76 -14.17
C PRO A 183 -41.09 20.68 -13.10
N HIS A 184 -41.27 20.29 -11.84
CA HIS A 184 -40.54 20.82 -10.71
C HIS A 184 -39.07 21.04 -11.13
N ARG A 185 -38.66 22.31 -11.21
CA ARG A 185 -37.27 22.73 -11.34
C ARG A 185 -36.49 22.01 -10.24
N ARG A 186 -35.78 20.94 -10.61
CA ARG A 186 -34.76 20.35 -9.75
C ARG A 186 -33.72 21.44 -9.55
N ALA A 187 -33.68 21.95 -8.31
CA ALA A 187 -32.67 22.86 -7.83
C ALA A 187 -31.27 22.31 -8.18
N GLY A 188 -30.37 23.25 -8.49
CA GLY A 188 -29.17 23.03 -9.28
C GLY A 188 -28.32 21.84 -8.84
N GLY A 189 -27.77 21.15 -9.85
CA GLY A 189 -26.66 20.22 -9.68
C GLY A 189 -25.49 20.96 -9.03
N ARG A 190 -25.40 20.86 -7.70
CA ARG A 190 -24.30 21.38 -6.91
C ARG A 190 -23.10 20.51 -7.29
N ARG A 191 -22.21 21.07 -8.12
CA ARG A 191 -20.92 20.46 -8.46
C ARG A 191 -20.27 19.97 -7.16
N LEU A 192 -20.03 18.66 -7.05
CA LEU A 192 -19.27 18.14 -5.93
C LEU A 192 -17.83 18.64 -6.09
N PRO A 193 -17.21 19.20 -5.04
CA PRO A 193 -15.84 19.68 -5.11
C PRO A 193 -14.89 18.53 -5.45
N ASP A 194 -13.89 18.80 -6.30
CA ASP A 194 -12.78 17.89 -6.57
C ASP A 194 -11.92 17.75 -5.30
N LEU A 195 -12.15 16.66 -4.57
CA LEU A 195 -11.43 16.36 -3.33
C LEU A 195 -10.12 15.66 -3.66
N ARG A 196 -9.03 16.43 -3.73
CA ARG A 196 -7.68 15.86 -3.87
C ARG A 196 -7.29 15.14 -2.59
N LEU A 197 -7.20 13.81 -2.68
CA LEU A 197 -6.78 12.95 -1.58
C LEU A 197 -5.28 12.70 -1.62
N ARG A 198 -4.62 12.75 -0.46
CA ARG A 198 -3.23 12.31 -0.29
C ARG A 198 -3.18 11.20 0.74
N LEU A 199 -2.83 9.98 0.31
CA LEU A 199 -2.64 8.85 1.20
C LEU A 199 -1.25 8.92 1.82
N ALA A 200 -1.17 9.01 3.14
CA ALA A 200 0.05 8.87 3.92
C ALA A 200 0.23 7.42 4.38
N ASP A 201 1.45 7.04 4.78
CA ASP A 201 1.77 5.76 5.43
C ASP A 201 1.56 4.47 4.62
N ARG A 202 1.57 4.52 3.28
CA ARG A 202 1.65 3.29 2.48
C ARG A 202 3.00 2.60 2.72
N SER A 203 2.99 1.29 2.94
CA SER A 203 4.22 0.52 3.09
C SER A 203 5.08 0.66 1.84
N LEU A 204 6.37 1.00 2.01
CA LEU A 204 7.32 1.24 0.92
C LEU A 204 7.38 0.06 -0.08
N ARG A 205 7.09 -1.16 0.38
CA ARG A 205 6.99 -2.40 -0.41
C ARG A 205 5.91 -2.38 -1.49
N GLN A 206 4.82 -1.62 -1.29
CA GLN A 206 3.75 -1.51 -2.28
C GLN A 206 3.99 -0.40 -3.29
N THR A 207 4.67 0.68 -2.90
CA THR A 207 4.90 1.85 -3.77
C THR A 207 6.21 1.77 -4.57
N ASN A 208 7.19 0.98 -4.12
CA ASN A 208 8.47 0.81 -4.80
C ASN A 208 8.58 -0.59 -5.42
N PRO A 209 8.42 -0.74 -6.76
CA PRO A 209 8.53 -2.02 -7.45
C PRO A 209 9.88 -2.73 -7.24
N VAL A 210 10.98 -1.98 -7.06
CA VAL A 210 12.30 -2.55 -6.81
C VAL A 210 12.34 -3.21 -5.43
N LEU A 211 11.77 -2.58 -4.39
CA LEU A 211 11.67 -3.20 -3.06
C LEU A 211 10.86 -4.49 -3.07
N ARG A 212 9.89 -4.61 -3.98
CA ARG A 212 9.13 -5.85 -4.16
C ARG A 212 9.99 -6.95 -4.77
N VAL A 213 10.80 -6.62 -5.78
CA VAL A 213 11.78 -7.55 -6.36
C VAL A 213 12.78 -8.00 -5.30
N VAL A 214 13.31 -7.07 -4.48
CA VAL A 214 14.24 -7.40 -3.39
C VAL A 214 13.62 -8.34 -2.36
N ALA A 215 12.38 -8.09 -1.94
CA ALA A 215 11.67 -8.98 -1.02
C ALA A 215 11.52 -10.40 -1.60
N GLU A 216 11.16 -10.49 -2.87
CA GLU A 216 11.04 -11.76 -3.59
C GLU A 216 12.39 -12.48 -3.73
N LEU A 217 13.50 -11.76 -3.94
CA LEU A 217 14.84 -12.35 -3.93
C LEU A 217 15.21 -12.97 -2.58
N LEU A 218 14.83 -12.32 -1.48
CA LEU A 218 15.03 -12.87 -0.13
C LEU A 218 14.21 -14.14 0.08
N ASP A 219 12.97 -14.20 -0.43
CA ASP A 219 12.15 -15.41 -0.40
C ASP A 219 12.74 -16.53 -1.30
N LEU A 220 13.35 -16.16 -2.43
CA LEU A 220 13.97 -17.11 -3.36
C LEU A 220 15.29 -17.69 -2.85
N ALA A 221 16.00 -17.02 -1.94
CA ALA A 221 17.29 -17.47 -1.41
C ALA A 221 17.22 -18.84 -0.71
N ASP A 222 16.09 -19.16 -0.09
CA ASP A 222 15.82 -20.46 0.53
C ASP A 222 14.86 -21.35 -0.30
N ALA A 223 14.46 -20.88 -1.49
CA ALA A 223 13.51 -21.59 -2.34
C ALA A 223 14.19 -22.56 -3.30
N ARG A 224 13.39 -23.46 -3.87
CA ARG A 224 13.87 -24.41 -4.89
C ARG A 224 14.19 -23.77 -6.23
N LEU A 225 13.85 -22.51 -6.46
CA LEU A 225 14.07 -21.80 -7.72
C LEU A 225 13.45 -22.55 -8.93
N THR A 226 12.13 -22.72 -8.92
CA THR A 226 11.37 -23.40 -9.98
C THR A 226 11.37 -22.60 -11.29
N GLY A 227 10.99 -23.27 -12.38
CA GLY A 227 10.71 -22.63 -13.68
C GLY A 227 9.81 -21.39 -13.55
N SER A 228 8.65 -21.58 -12.92
CA SER A 228 7.66 -20.52 -12.68
C SER A 228 8.19 -19.37 -11.83
N GLN A 229 8.98 -19.66 -10.78
CA GLN A 229 9.51 -18.63 -9.89
C GLN A 229 10.43 -17.64 -10.62
N VAL A 230 11.28 -18.13 -11.53
CA VAL A 230 12.15 -17.24 -12.31
C VAL A 230 11.37 -16.50 -13.39
N LEU A 231 10.35 -17.12 -14.01
CA LEU A 231 9.47 -16.45 -14.97
C LEU A 231 8.63 -15.36 -14.30
N ASP A 232 8.10 -15.62 -13.11
CA ASP A 232 7.38 -14.64 -12.30
C ASP A 232 8.27 -13.44 -11.96
N LEU A 233 9.52 -13.69 -11.55
CA LEU A 233 10.51 -12.65 -11.32
C LEU A 233 10.83 -11.87 -12.60
N ALA A 234 11.05 -12.58 -13.72
CA ALA A 234 11.33 -11.99 -15.03
C ALA A 234 10.18 -11.11 -15.53
N SER A 235 8.93 -11.41 -15.15
CA SER A 235 7.73 -10.65 -15.50
C SER A 235 7.56 -9.34 -14.72
N ARG A 236 8.34 -9.13 -13.65
CA ARG A 236 8.26 -7.89 -12.86
C ARG A 236 8.85 -6.72 -13.65
N GLU A 237 8.13 -5.61 -13.72
CA GLU A 237 8.49 -4.46 -14.54
C GLU A 237 9.96 -4.00 -14.42
N PRO A 238 10.57 -3.87 -13.22
CA PRO A 238 11.97 -3.47 -13.11
C PRO A 238 12.95 -4.50 -13.71
N VAL A 239 12.61 -5.79 -13.63
CA VAL A 239 13.42 -6.89 -14.18
C VAL A 239 13.22 -6.97 -15.69
N ARG A 240 11.96 -6.94 -16.16
CA ARG A 240 11.62 -6.85 -17.58
C ARG A 240 12.38 -5.74 -18.27
N ARG A 241 12.40 -4.55 -17.67
CA ARG A 241 13.12 -3.39 -18.22
C ARG A 241 14.63 -3.61 -18.25
N ARG A 242 15.20 -4.24 -17.22
CA ARG A 242 16.64 -4.51 -17.12
C ARG A 242 17.14 -5.45 -18.21
N PHE A 243 16.33 -6.43 -18.58
CA PHE A 243 16.65 -7.49 -19.55
C PHE A 243 15.84 -7.36 -20.85
N GLY A 244 15.11 -6.26 -21.05
CA GLY A 244 14.35 -5.97 -22.25
C GLY A 244 13.26 -6.99 -22.63
N PHE A 245 12.63 -7.68 -21.67
CA PHE A 245 11.63 -8.72 -21.98
C PHE A 245 10.27 -8.14 -22.37
N SER A 246 9.84 -8.43 -23.60
CA SER A 246 8.46 -8.23 -24.06
C SER A 246 7.53 -9.37 -23.60
N ASP A 247 6.21 -9.17 -23.71
CA ASP A 247 5.22 -10.18 -23.33
C ASP A 247 5.35 -11.44 -24.20
N ASP A 248 5.52 -11.27 -25.53
CA ASP A 248 5.73 -12.36 -26.49
C ASP A 248 7.04 -13.14 -26.23
N GLU A 249 8.06 -12.48 -25.69
CA GLU A 249 9.29 -13.15 -25.26
C GLU A 249 9.06 -13.97 -24.01
N LEU A 250 8.37 -13.43 -22.99
CA LEU A 250 8.07 -14.16 -21.76
C LEU A 250 7.23 -15.42 -22.03
N GLU A 251 6.27 -15.36 -22.95
CA GLU A 251 5.50 -16.54 -23.38
C GLU A 251 6.38 -17.59 -24.07
N ARG A 252 7.29 -17.17 -24.94
CA ARG A 252 8.29 -18.08 -25.54
C ARG A 252 9.20 -18.73 -24.50
N LEU A 253 9.63 -17.97 -23.49
CA LEU A 253 10.44 -18.50 -22.40
C LEU A 253 9.72 -19.59 -21.59
N GLU A 254 8.41 -19.47 -21.40
CA GLU A 254 7.63 -20.53 -20.77
C GLU A 254 7.69 -21.84 -21.57
N GLY A 255 7.55 -21.73 -22.90
CA GLY A 255 7.72 -22.86 -23.82
C GLY A 255 9.12 -23.48 -23.73
N TRP A 256 10.17 -22.66 -23.75
CA TRP A 256 11.55 -23.12 -23.63
C TRP A 256 11.85 -23.77 -22.28
N VAL A 257 11.36 -23.21 -21.17
CA VAL A 257 11.52 -23.81 -19.83
C VAL A 257 10.92 -25.21 -19.81
N ALA A 258 9.72 -25.39 -20.36
CA ALA A 258 9.08 -26.68 -20.46
C ALA A 258 9.83 -27.65 -21.41
N GLY A 259 10.18 -27.18 -22.62
CA GLY A 259 10.81 -27.98 -23.68
C GLY A 259 12.25 -28.38 -23.39
N ALA A 260 13.05 -27.49 -22.79
CA ALA A 260 14.41 -27.79 -22.32
C ALA A 260 14.42 -28.66 -21.04
N GLY A 261 13.24 -28.92 -20.46
CA GLY A 261 13.08 -29.76 -19.28
C GLY A 261 13.55 -29.11 -17.98
N ILE A 262 13.57 -27.78 -17.90
CA ILE A 262 13.90 -27.02 -16.68
C ILE A 262 12.77 -27.23 -15.68
N ARG A 263 13.11 -27.61 -14.45
CA ARG A 263 12.12 -27.82 -13.38
C ARG A 263 12.40 -26.95 -12.18
N TRP A 264 13.57 -27.09 -11.56
CA TRP A 264 13.95 -26.33 -10.39
C TRP A 264 15.44 -26.44 -10.10
N GLY A 265 15.96 -25.51 -9.32
CA GLY A 265 17.33 -25.48 -8.85
C GLY A 265 18.27 -24.90 -9.88
N LEU A 266 19.18 -24.03 -9.43
CA LEU A 266 20.18 -23.39 -10.26
C LEU A 266 21.11 -24.42 -10.91
N ASP A 267 21.75 -25.26 -10.09
CA ASP A 267 22.60 -26.39 -10.46
C ASP A 267 22.52 -27.51 -9.41
N ALA A 268 23.40 -28.50 -9.53
CA ALA A 268 23.53 -29.58 -8.57
C ALA A 268 24.02 -29.07 -7.19
N ALA A 269 24.94 -28.11 -7.13
CA ALA A 269 25.46 -27.58 -5.86
C ALA A 269 24.37 -26.88 -5.05
N HIS A 270 23.52 -26.09 -5.71
CA HIS A 270 22.34 -25.47 -5.11
C HIS A 270 21.38 -26.52 -4.53
N ARG A 271 21.26 -27.69 -5.17
CA ARG A 271 20.41 -28.79 -4.69
C ARG A 271 20.96 -29.52 -3.44
N ALA A 272 22.17 -29.21 -2.98
CA ALA A 272 22.76 -29.81 -1.78
C ALA A 272 21.90 -29.60 -0.53
N ALA A 273 21.21 -28.45 -0.42
CA ALA A 273 20.28 -28.16 0.68
C ALA A 273 19.14 -29.18 0.80
N TRP A 274 18.79 -29.86 -0.30
CA TRP A 274 17.78 -30.92 -0.35
C TRP A 274 18.37 -32.33 -0.51
N LYS A 275 19.69 -32.49 -0.33
CA LYS A 275 20.42 -33.78 -0.46
C LYS A 275 20.30 -34.39 -1.87
N LEU A 276 20.31 -33.54 -2.89
CA LEU A 276 20.19 -33.92 -4.31
C LEU A 276 21.35 -33.36 -5.16
N ASP A 277 22.51 -33.17 -4.55
CA ASP A 277 23.73 -32.64 -5.17
C ASP A 277 24.37 -33.56 -6.22
N ASN A 278 23.87 -34.78 -6.34
CA ASN A 278 24.25 -35.73 -7.38
C ASN A 278 23.35 -35.67 -8.63
N VAL A 279 22.30 -34.84 -8.65
CA VAL A 279 21.35 -34.74 -9.77
C VAL A 279 21.44 -33.38 -10.45
N ALA A 280 22.24 -33.30 -11.52
CA ALA A 280 22.37 -32.09 -12.34
C ALA A 280 21.24 -31.90 -13.37
N ALA A 281 20.50 -32.96 -13.71
CA ALA A 281 19.42 -32.91 -14.68
C ALA A 281 18.25 -32.03 -14.22
N ASN A 282 17.52 -31.43 -15.17
CA ASN A 282 16.33 -30.60 -14.93
C ASN A 282 16.58 -29.35 -14.07
N THR A 283 17.83 -28.90 -14.00
CA THR A 283 18.24 -27.61 -13.39
C THR A 283 18.20 -26.50 -14.44
N TRP A 284 18.29 -25.24 -13.98
CA TRP A 284 18.41 -24.09 -14.86
C TRP A 284 19.66 -24.16 -15.73
N HIS A 285 20.84 -24.42 -15.16
CA HIS A 285 22.06 -24.55 -15.94
C HIS A 285 21.98 -25.68 -16.97
N ALA A 286 21.48 -26.85 -16.60
CA ALA A 286 21.34 -27.95 -17.55
C ALA A 286 20.36 -27.65 -18.70
N GLY A 287 19.29 -26.90 -18.45
CA GLY A 287 18.37 -26.49 -19.51
C GLY A 287 18.92 -25.37 -20.38
N LEU A 288 19.63 -24.40 -19.79
CA LEU A 288 20.31 -23.34 -20.52
C LEU A 288 21.42 -23.89 -21.41
N ASP A 289 22.19 -24.88 -20.94
CA ASP A 289 23.19 -25.56 -21.77
C ASP A 289 22.54 -26.16 -23.02
N ARG A 290 21.37 -26.78 -22.88
CA ARG A 290 20.60 -27.33 -24.02
C ARG A 290 20.11 -26.25 -24.96
N LEU A 291 19.59 -25.13 -24.43
CA LEU A 291 19.11 -23.99 -25.22
C LEU A 291 20.25 -23.32 -25.99
N LEU A 292 21.36 -23.01 -25.33
CA LEU A 292 22.54 -22.38 -25.94
C LEU A 292 23.23 -23.32 -26.93
N LEU A 293 23.23 -24.62 -26.68
CA LEU A 293 23.70 -25.61 -27.64
C LEU A 293 22.78 -25.68 -28.86
N GLY A 294 21.45 -25.58 -28.67
CA GLY A 294 20.47 -25.46 -29.76
C GLY A 294 20.71 -24.23 -30.65
N VAL A 295 21.10 -23.11 -30.05
CA VAL A 295 21.52 -21.90 -30.78
C VAL A 295 22.79 -22.11 -31.60
N ALA A 296 23.77 -22.83 -31.03
CA ALA A 296 25.10 -22.97 -31.64
C ALA A 296 25.17 -24.09 -32.69
N MET A 297 24.25 -25.05 -32.67
CA MET A 297 24.25 -26.24 -33.52
C MET A 297 23.11 -26.19 -34.53
N SER A 298 23.38 -26.60 -35.77
CA SER A 298 22.33 -26.82 -36.76
C SER A 298 21.47 -28.05 -36.41
N GLU A 299 20.21 -28.05 -36.83
CA GLU A 299 19.25 -29.17 -36.63
C GLU A 299 19.77 -30.55 -37.11
N GLU A 300 20.78 -30.58 -37.99
CA GLU A 300 21.34 -31.82 -38.52
C GLU A 300 22.19 -32.57 -37.49
N GLY A 301 21.59 -33.61 -36.91
CA GLY A 301 22.30 -34.74 -36.30
C GLY A 301 22.38 -34.78 -34.78
N GLN A 302 21.79 -33.80 -34.07
CA GLN A 302 21.70 -33.67 -32.59
C GLN A 302 22.73 -34.51 -31.79
N PRO A 303 24.04 -34.31 -32.01
CA PRO A 303 25.02 -35.08 -31.29
C PRO A 303 24.98 -34.71 -29.81
N LEU A 304 25.17 -35.69 -28.94
CA LEU A 304 25.34 -35.42 -27.51
C LEU A 304 26.66 -34.65 -27.29
N VAL A 305 26.58 -33.40 -26.84
CA VAL A 305 27.76 -32.56 -26.56
C VAL A 305 27.85 -32.32 -25.07
N GLY A 306 28.95 -32.74 -24.44
CA GLY A 306 29.16 -32.55 -23.00
C GLY A 306 28.09 -33.21 -22.11
N GLY A 307 27.32 -34.17 -22.62
CA GLY A 307 26.20 -34.79 -21.91
C GLY A 307 24.86 -34.04 -22.04
N ALA A 308 24.82 -32.93 -22.78
CA ALA A 308 23.60 -32.20 -23.13
C ALA A 308 23.17 -32.49 -24.57
N LEU A 309 21.85 -32.52 -24.79
CA LEU A 309 21.25 -32.64 -26.11
C LEU A 309 20.73 -31.25 -26.53
N PRO A 310 21.04 -30.75 -27.74
CA PRO A 310 20.54 -29.47 -28.21
C PRO A 310 19.00 -29.42 -28.14
N TYR A 311 18.45 -28.25 -27.84
CA TYR A 311 17.02 -27.99 -27.96
C TYR A 311 16.73 -27.32 -29.31
N ASP A 312 15.91 -27.97 -30.15
CA ASP A 312 15.79 -27.61 -31.56
C ASP A 312 14.82 -26.46 -31.86
N ASP A 313 13.95 -26.13 -30.91
CA ASP A 313 12.89 -25.13 -31.10
C ASP A 313 13.38 -23.70 -30.77
N VAL A 314 14.69 -23.45 -30.97
CA VAL A 314 15.27 -22.11 -30.87
C VAL A 314 15.50 -21.61 -32.29
N ALA A 315 14.64 -20.72 -32.77
CA ALA A 315 14.83 -20.13 -34.08
C ALA A 315 16.07 -19.22 -34.09
N GLY A 316 16.73 -19.07 -35.25
CA GLY A 316 17.90 -18.20 -35.38
C GLY A 316 17.65 -16.71 -35.04
N GLY A 317 16.39 -16.27 -34.96
CA GLY A 317 16.03 -14.94 -34.48
C GLY A 317 16.01 -14.79 -32.95
N ASP A 318 16.06 -15.90 -32.21
CA ASP A 318 15.87 -15.92 -30.76
C ASP A 318 17.19 -16.03 -29.97
N ILE A 319 18.32 -15.95 -30.68
CA ILE A 319 19.68 -16.01 -30.10
C ILE A 319 19.87 -14.95 -29.00
N ASP A 320 19.41 -13.73 -29.27
CA ASP A 320 19.49 -12.62 -28.32
C ASP A 320 18.64 -12.91 -27.06
N LEU A 321 17.44 -13.47 -27.22
CA LEU A 321 16.57 -13.85 -26.11
C LEU A 321 17.24 -14.94 -25.24
N ALA A 322 17.82 -15.97 -25.86
CA ALA A 322 18.55 -17.02 -25.16
C ALA A 322 19.72 -16.45 -24.35
N GLY A 323 20.47 -15.50 -24.92
CA GLY A 323 21.54 -14.78 -24.22
C GLY A 323 21.04 -13.98 -23.03
N ARG A 324 19.95 -13.21 -23.18
CA ARG A 324 19.37 -12.39 -22.10
C ARG A 324 18.83 -13.22 -20.94
N VAL A 325 18.25 -14.39 -21.21
CA VAL A 325 17.81 -15.30 -20.15
C VAL A 325 18.99 -15.99 -19.46
N ALA A 326 20.02 -16.40 -20.20
CA ALA A 326 21.24 -16.90 -19.58
C ALA A 326 21.86 -15.84 -18.65
N GLU A 327 21.89 -14.57 -19.08
CA GLU A 327 22.36 -13.45 -18.26
C GLU A 327 21.48 -13.21 -17.02
N LEU A 328 20.15 -13.28 -17.14
CA LEU A 328 19.24 -13.19 -16.00
C LEU A 328 19.55 -14.27 -14.96
N VAL A 329 19.65 -15.52 -15.39
CA VAL A 329 19.84 -16.67 -14.50
C VAL A 329 21.21 -16.63 -13.82
N ASP A 330 22.27 -16.23 -14.54
CA ASP A 330 23.61 -16.07 -13.97
C ASP A 330 23.63 -14.99 -12.88
N ARG A 331 23.10 -13.79 -13.18
CA ARG A 331 23.02 -12.69 -12.21
C ARG A 331 22.16 -13.05 -11.01
N LEU A 332 21.03 -13.74 -11.23
CA LEU A 332 20.17 -14.24 -10.16
C LEU A 332 20.92 -15.24 -9.28
N GLY A 333 21.64 -16.19 -9.87
CA GLY A 333 22.45 -17.16 -9.14
C GLY A 333 23.49 -16.50 -8.25
N GLN A 334 24.23 -15.53 -8.79
CA GLN A 334 25.21 -14.75 -8.03
C GLN A 334 24.56 -13.97 -6.87
N ALA A 335 23.40 -13.35 -7.11
CA ALA A 335 22.65 -12.63 -6.08
C ALA A 335 22.18 -13.56 -4.95
N LEU A 336 21.58 -14.70 -5.29
CA LEU A 336 21.10 -15.67 -4.31
C LEU A 336 22.25 -16.26 -3.48
N GLN A 337 23.39 -16.57 -4.11
CA GLN A 337 24.58 -17.06 -3.40
C GLN A 337 25.13 -16.03 -2.41
N ALA A 338 25.17 -14.75 -2.81
CA ALA A 338 25.59 -13.66 -1.93
C ALA A 338 24.64 -13.46 -0.75
N LEU A 339 23.33 -13.64 -0.96
CA LEU A 339 22.30 -13.48 0.08
C LEU A 339 22.21 -14.68 1.04
N ALA A 340 22.47 -15.90 0.56
CA ALA A 340 22.38 -17.13 1.36
C ALA A 340 23.56 -17.32 2.33
N SER A 341 24.67 -16.58 2.15
CA SER A 341 25.88 -16.73 2.96
C SER A 341 25.79 -15.93 4.27
N PRO A 342 26.09 -16.52 5.45
CA PRO A 342 26.13 -15.80 6.71
C PRO A 342 27.19 -14.69 6.68
N GLN A 343 26.77 -13.44 6.90
CA GLN A 343 27.64 -12.28 6.76
C GLN A 343 27.26 -11.15 7.73
N PRO A 344 28.17 -10.21 8.05
CA PRO A 344 27.85 -9.01 8.83
C PRO A 344 26.75 -8.18 8.17
N VAL A 345 25.95 -7.49 8.99
CA VAL A 345 24.81 -6.67 8.51
C VAL A 345 25.22 -5.68 7.41
N ALA A 346 26.38 -5.04 7.53
CA ALA A 346 26.88 -4.09 6.52
C ALA A 346 27.20 -4.75 5.16
N GLN A 347 27.59 -6.03 5.15
CA GLN A 347 27.82 -6.77 3.91
C GLN A 347 26.50 -7.28 3.33
N ALA A 348 25.57 -7.71 4.18
CA ALA A 348 24.22 -8.10 3.76
C ALA A 348 23.48 -6.93 3.08
N THR A 349 23.55 -5.72 3.64
CA THR A 349 22.93 -4.53 3.01
C THR A 349 23.57 -4.21 1.67
N ALA A 350 24.89 -4.32 1.54
CA ALA A 350 25.60 -4.13 0.27
C ALA A 350 25.23 -5.20 -0.77
N ALA A 351 25.09 -6.46 -0.35
CA ALA A 351 24.66 -7.56 -1.22
C ALA A 351 23.23 -7.35 -1.74
N ILE A 352 22.31 -6.88 -0.89
CA ILE A 352 20.95 -6.52 -1.27
C ILE A 352 20.95 -5.40 -2.32
N ALA A 353 21.72 -4.33 -2.10
CA ALA A 353 21.83 -3.22 -3.05
C ALA A 353 22.43 -3.69 -4.39
N ALA A 354 23.50 -4.48 -4.36
CA ALA A 354 24.12 -5.03 -5.56
C ALA A 354 23.18 -5.96 -6.33
N ALA A 355 22.40 -6.79 -5.63
CA ALA A 355 21.38 -7.65 -6.25
C ALA A 355 20.28 -6.81 -6.93
N ALA A 356 19.81 -5.75 -6.28
CA ALA A 356 18.84 -4.84 -6.88
C ALA A 356 19.39 -4.17 -8.15
N ASP A 357 20.63 -3.68 -8.12
CA ASP A 357 21.27 -3.05 -9.29
C ASP A 357 21.54 -4.04 -10.43
N ALA A 358 21.90 -5.28 -10.10
CA ALA A 358 22.16 -6.32 -11.09
C ALA A 358 20.89 -6.75 -11.83
N LEU A 359 19.76 -6.81 -11.13
CA LEU A 359 18.51 -7.41 -11.62
C LEU A 359 17.44 -6.39 -12.04
N THR A 360 17.55 -5.12 -11.66
CA THR A 360 16.49 -4.13 -11.90
C THR A 360 16.95 -2.86 -12.63
N ALA A 361 16.04 -2.27 -13.41
CA ALA A 361 16.20 -0.96 -14.01
C ALA A 361 14.96 -0.08 -13.71
N THR A 362 15.20 1.14 -13.23
CA THR A 362 14.17 2.17 -12.98
C THR A 362 14.16 3.19 -14.12
N GLY A 363 13.02 3.82 -14.42
CA GLY A 363 12.98 4.95 -15.36
C GLY A 363 13.72 6.19 -14.83
N GLU A 364 14.03 7.17 -15.70
CA GLU A 364 14.74 8.40 -15.32
C GLU A 364 13.97 9.23 -14.27
N ASP A 365 12.63 9.20 -14.27
CA ASP A 365 11.77 9.87 -13.27
C ASP A 365 11.62 9.09 -11.94
N GLU A 366 12.17 7.88 -11.87
CA GLU A 366 12.03 6.95 -10.75
C GLU A 366 13.34 6.75 -9.97
N ALA A 367 14.36 7.55 -10.24
CA ALA A 367 15.67 7.46 -9.57
C ALA A 367 15.55 7.45 -8.04
N TRP A 368 14.56 8.15 -7.46
CA TRP A 368 14.26 8.18 -6.03
C TRP A 368 14.05 6.78 -5.42
N GLN A 369 13.56 5.81 -6.20
CA GLN A 369 13.35 4.42 -5.75
C GLN A 369 14.67 3.74 -5.36
N ARG A 370 15.79 4.13 -5.98
CA ARG A 370 17.15 3.64 -5.66
C ARG A 370 17.75 4.33 -4.44
N TRP A 371 17.50 5.63 -4.27
CA TRP A 371 17.97 6.38 -3.10
C TRP A 371 17.38 5.86 -1.79
N GLN A 372 16.18 5.26 -1.82
CA GLN A 372 15.55 4.63 -0.65
C GLN A 372 16.16 3.29 -0.22
N LEU A 373 16.96 2.62 -1.07
CA LEU A 373 17.71 1.42 -0.69
C LEU A 373 19.01 1.76 0.05
N ALA A 374 19.52 2.98 -0.13
CA ALA A 374 20.83 3.42 0.36
C ALA A 374 20.78 4.19 1.69
N GLY A 375 19.58 4.50 2.19
CA GLY A 375 19.36 5.14 3.50
C GLY A 375 18.81 4.14 4.52
#